data_AF-A0A7G7WAA4-F1
#
_entry.id   AF-A0A7G7WAA4-F1
#
_cell.length_a   1.000
_cell.length_b   1.000
_cell.length_c   1.000
_cell.angle_alpha   90.00
_cell.angle_beta   90.00
_cell.angle_gamma   90.00
#
_symmetry.space_group_name_H-M   'P 1'
#
loop_
_entity.id
_entity.type
_entity.pdbx_description
1 polymer ?
#
loop_
_entity_poly.entity_id
_entity_poly.type
_entity_poly.pdbx_seq_one_letter_code
_entity_poly.pdbx_strand_id
1 'polypeptide(L)'
;MEPTSSQTPRFAFGPRNYRLMFLGIAVLAAGFITMTLDSADYGEGFLGITLGPILLIVGFLIEFWAIMAKPQATAPVAQDATTRDTLAQQPAPAAPVAPTAPTYKR
;
A
#
# COMPACT_ATOMS: atom_id res chain seq x y z
N MET A 1 30.09 -5.03 -18.63
CA MET A 1 28.95 -5.81 -18.10
C MET A 1 28.14 -4.84 -17.27
N GLU A 2 27.02 -4.35 -17.77
CA GLU A 2 26.12 -3.46 -17.01
C GLU A 2 25.51 -4.23 -15.85
N PRO A 3 25.41 -3.65 -14.64
CA PRO A 3 24.70 -4.28 -13.55
C PRO A 3 23.21 -4.23 -13.88
N THR A 4 22.62 -5.40 -14.12
CA THR A 4 21.17 -5.55 -14.26
C THR A 4 20.52 -5.16 -12.93
N SER A 5 19.98 -3.95 -12.86
CA SER A 5 19.28 -3.40 -11.70
C SER A 5 18.06 -4.25 -11.34
N SER A 6 18.18 -5.07 -10.30
CA SER A 6 17.08 -5.81 -9.70
C SER A 6 16.18 -4.84 -8.95
N GLN A 7 15.16 -4.33 -9.64
CA GLN A 7 14.12 -3.49 -9.02
C GLN A 7 13.34 -4.33 -8.01
N THR A 8 13.51 -4.04 -6.71
CA THR A 8 12.66 -4.63 -5.68
C THR A 8 11.21 -4.24 -5.96
N PRO A 9 10.29 -5.20 -6.16
CA PRO A 9 8.90 -4.90 -6.49
C PRO A 9 8.27 -4.09 -5.36
N ARG A 10 7.94 -2.83 -5.68
CA ARG A 10 7.35 -1.89 -4.74
C ARG A 10 5.84 -1.97 -4.85
N PHE A 11 5.21 -2.77 -3.99
CA PHE A 11 3.75 -2.87 -3.94
C PHE A 11 3.14 -1.54 -3.45
N ALA A 12 1.98 -1.17 -4.01
CA ALA A 12 1.26 0.04 -3.64
C ALA A 12 0.76 0.02 -2.19
N PHE A 13 0.48 -1.18 -1.67
CA PHE A 13 -0.03 -1.39 -0.32
C PHE A 13 0.68 -2.54 0.40
N GLY A 14 0.64 -2.53 1.73
CA GLY A 14 1.18 -3.62 2.54
C GLY A 14 0.36 -4.92 2.41
N PRO A 15 0.94 -6.09 2.76
CA PRO A 15 0.27 -7.39 2.61
C PRO A 15 -1.04 -7.50 3.41
N ARG A 16 -1.16 -6.74 4.51
CA ARG A 16 -2.39 -6.67 5.30
C ARG A 16 -3.54 -5.94 4.57
N ASN A 17 -3.26 -4.86 3.83
CA ASN A 17 -4.27 -4.17 3.03
C ASN A 17 -4.76 -5.04 1.88
N TYR A 18 -3.88 -5.81 1.25
CA TYR A 18 -4.29 -6.75 0.20
C TYR A 18 -5.32 -7.78 0.70
N ARG A 19 -5.19 -8.25 1.94
CA ARG A 19 -6.19 -9.15 2.55
C ARG A 19 -7.53 -8.45 2.78
N LEU A 20 -7.51 -7.18 3.19
CA LEU A 20 -8.71 -6.36 3.39
C LEU A 20 -9.42 -6.08 2.06
N MET A 21 -8.66 -5.76 1.00
CA MET A 21 -9.19 -5.64 -0.37
C MET A 21 -9.89 -6.93 -0.82
N PHE A 22 -9.24 -8.08 -0.66
CA PHE A 22 -9.83 -9.35 -1.06
C PHE A 22 -11.15 -9.62 -0.32
N LEU A 23 -11.19 -9.27 0.97
CA LEU A 23 -12.42 -9.36 1.77
C LEU A 23 -13.50 -8.39 1.26
N GLY A 24 -13.16 -7.14 0.93
CA GLY A 24 -14.08 -6.16 0.34
C GLY A 24 -14.69 -6.66 -0.97
N ILE A 25 -13.87 -7.18 -1.87
CA ILE A 25 -14.31 -7.79 -3.14
C ILE A 25 -15.23 -9.00 -2.88
N ALA A 26 -14.90 -9.86 -1.91
CA ALA A 26 -15.74 -11.01 -1.58
C ALA A 26 -17.14 -10.57 -1.07
N VAL A 27 -17.21 -9.49 -0.29
CA VAL A 27 -18.49 -8.93 0.17
C VAL A 27 -19.27 -8.30 -0.98
N LEU A 28 -18.62 -7.57 -1.89
CA LEU A 28 -19.26 -7.03 -3.09
C LEU A 28 -19.84 -8.16 -3.96
N ALA A 29 -19.05 -9.21 -4.20
CA ALA A 29 -19.50 -10.39 -4.93
C ALA A 29 -20.70 -11.05 -4.24
N ALA A 30 -20.66 -11.20 -2.92
CA ALA A 30 -21.79 -11.72 -2.15
C ALA A 30 -23.05 -10.84 -2.31
N GLY A 31 -22.92 -9.51 -2.36
CA GLY A 31 -24.04 -8.61 -2.62
C GLY A 31 -24.69 -8.81 -3.99
N PHE A 32 -23.87 -8.90 -5.05
CA PHE A 32 -24.36 -9.19 -6.41
C PHE A 32 -24.97 -10.59 -6.54
N ILE A 33 -24.35 -11.60 -5.91
CA ILE A 33 -24.88 -12.96 -5.87
C ILE A 33 -26.22 -12.99 -5.14
N THR A 34 -26.35 -12.28 -4.01
CA THR A 34 -27.60 -12.19 -3.25
C THR A 34 -28.74 -11.61 -4.10
N MET A 35 -28.48 -10.57 -4.89
CA MET A 35 -29.46 -10.04 -5.84
C MET A 35 -29.82 -11.05 -6.93
N THR A 36 -28.86 -11.83 -7.41
CA THR A 36 -29.06 -12.81 -8.48
C THR A 36 -29.80 -14.07 -7.99
N LEU A 37 -29.61 -14.44 -6.73
CA LEU A 37 -30.23 -15.61 -6.11
C LEU A 37 -31.65 -15.33 -5.61
N ASP A 38 -32.04 -14.05 -5.54
CA ASP A 38 -33.40 -13.67 -5.15
C ASP A 38 -34.40 -14.24 -6.16
N SER A 39 -35.27 -15.13 -5.69
CA SER A 39 -36.21 -15.88 -6.52
C SER A 39 -37.53 -15.15 -6.76
N ALA A 40 -37.66 -13.92 -6.23
CA ALA A 40 -38.78 -13.05 -6.55
C ALA A 40 -38.69 -12.58 -8.01
N ASP A 41 -39.83 -12.55 -8.70
CA ASP A 41 -39.90 -11.98 -10.05
C ASP A 41 -39.33 -10.55 -10.01
N TYR A 42 -38.35 -10.28 -10.88
CA TYR A 42 -37.59 -9.03 -10.98
C TYR A 42 -36.66 -8.68 -9.79
N GLY A 43 -36.41 -9.60 -8.86
CA GLY A 43 -35.55 -9.32 -7.70
C GLY A 43 -36.16 -8.30 -6.73
N GLU A 44 -37.48 -8.15 -6.73
CA GLU A 44 -38.25 -7.31 -5.80
C GLU A 44 -38.32 -7.89 -4.38
N GLY A 45 -37.69 -9.04 -4.15
CA GLY A 45 -37.58 -9.61 -2.83
C GLY A 45 -36.76 -8.71 -1.90
N PHE A 46 -36.97 -8.87 -0.61
CA PHE A 46 -36.22 -8.14 0.41
C PHE A 46 -34.69 -8.35 0.25
N LEU A 47 -34.30 -9.54 -0.23
CA LEU A 47 -32.91 -9.88 -0.48
C LEU A 47 -32.30 -9.06 -1.62
N GLY A 48 -33.03 -8.87 -2.73
CA GLY A 48 -32.59 -8.11 -3.88
C GLY A 48 -32.59 -6.60 -3.66
N ILE A 49 -33.69 -6.01 -3.16
CA ILE A 49 -33.82 -4.54 -3.02
C ILE A 49 -33.20 -4.00 -1.73
N THR A 50 -33.15 -4.78 -0.65
CA THR A 50 -32.68 -4.28 0.65
C THR A 50 -31.32 -4.86 1.01
N LEU A 51 -31.20 -6.19 1.06
CA LEU A 51 -29.98 -6.82 1.54
C LEU A 51 -28.81 -6.68 0.54
N GLY A 52 -29.09 -6.85 -0.75
CA GLY A 52 -28.11 -6.69 -1.83
C GLY A 52 -27.43 -5.31 -1.79
N PRO A 53 -28.17 -4.18 -1.87
CA PRO A 53 -27.56 -2.86 -1.85
C PRO A 53 -26.83 -2.55 -0.55
N ILE A 54 -27.32 -3.03 0.59
CA ILE A 54 -26.63 -2.87 1.89
C ILE A 54 -25.28 -3.59 1.85
N LEU A 55 -25.22 -4.83 1.34
CA LEU A 55 -23.96 -5.56 1.19
C LEU A 55 -22.99 -4.85 0.24
N LEU A 56 -23.50 -4.28 -0.85
CA LEU A 56 -22.66 -3.50 -1.78
C LEU A 56 -22.09 -2.26 -1.11
N ILE A 57 -22.90 -1.50 -0.37
CA ILE A 57 -22.44 -0.32 0.38
C ILE A 57 -21.37 -0.73 1.39
N VAL A 58 -21.62 -1.75 2.21
CA VAL A 58 -20.66 -2.25 3.20
C VAL A 58 -19.36 -2.71 2.53
N GLY A 59 -19.45 -3.47 1.44
CA GLY A 59 -18.29 -3.91 0.66
C GLY A 59 -17.47 -2.73 0.13
N PHE A 60 -18.13 -1.69 -0.37
CA PHE A 60 -17.47 -0.47 -0.84
C PHE A 60 -16.80 0.31 0.29
N LEU A 61 -17.41 0.38 1.48
CA LEU A 61 -16.81 1.00 2.67
C LEU A 61 -15.56 0.24 3.12
N ILE A 62 -15.60 -1.10 3.11
CA ILE A 62 -14.45 -1.94 3.44
C ILE A 62 -13.31 -1.68 2.46
N GLU A 63 -13.61 -1.64 1.16
CA GLU A 63 -12.63 -1.38 0.10
C GLU A 63 -12.01 0.02 0.25
N PHE A 64 -12.85 1.04 0.47
CA PHE A 64 -12.40 2.40 0.72
C PHE A 64 -11.48 2.50 1.93
N TRP A 65 -11.84 1.81 3.03
CA TRP A 65 -11.00 1.75 4.23
C TRP A 65 -9.72 0.94 4.00
N ALA A 66 -9.77 -0.13 3.21
CA ALA A 66 -8.61 -0.95 2.86
C ALA A 66 -7.59 -0.15 2.04
N ILE A 67 -8.02 0.78 1.19
CA ILE A 67 -7.13 1.67 0.44
C ILE A 67 -6.56 2.77 1.35
N MET A 68 -7.40 3.39 2.20
CA MET A 68 -6.97 4.45 3.11
C MET A 68 -6.11 3.97 4.28
N ALA A 69 -6.24 2.70 4.69
CA ALA A 69 -5.49 2.16 5.81
C ALA A 69 -3.99 2.22 5.53
N LYS A 70 -3.30 3.13 6.22
CA LYS A 70 -1.85 3.24 6.12
C LYS A 70 -1.21 1.97 6.69
N PRO A 71 -0.24 1.35 5.99
CA PRO A 71 0.45 0.19 6.52
C PRO A 71 1.27 0.61 7.74
N GLN A 72 0.96 0.03 8.91
CA GLN A 72 1.71 0.24 10.16
C GLN A 72 3.03 -0.52 10.21
N ALA A 73 3.52 -1.01 9.06
CA ALA A 73 4.85 -1.56 8.98
C ALA A 73 5.83 -0.39 8.86
N THR A 74 6.60 -0.15 9.93
CA THR A 74 7.87 0.58 9.89
C THR A 74 8.52 0.30 8.56
N ALA A 75 8.61 1.31 7.69
CA ALA A 75 9.13 1.15 6.34
C ALA A 75 10.44 0.36 6.47
N PRO A 76 10.54 -0.86 5.91
CA PRO A 76 11.77 -1.62 6.00
C PRO A 76 12.82 -0.71 5.37
N VAL A 77 13.76 -0.24 6.19
CA VAL A 77 14.91 0.55 5.76
C VAL A 77 15.43 -0.17 4.52
N ALA A 78 15.43 0.47 3.36
CA ALA A 78 15.67 -0.20 2.09
C ALA A 78 16.95 -1.03 2.20
N GLN A 79 16.78 -2.35 2.28
CA GLN A 79 17.86 -3.32 2.42
C GLN A 79 18.31 -3.78 1.03
N ASP A 80 18.11 -2.95 0.00
CA ASP A 80 18.59 -3.26 -1.33
C ASP A 80 20.11 -3.20 -1.34
N ALA A 81 20.75 -4.14 -2.04
CA ALA A 81 22.19 -4.18 -2.20
C ALA A 81 22.71 -2.81 -2.70
N THR A 82 21.98 -2.18 -3.61
CA THR A 82 22.25 -0.85 -4.14
C THR A 82 22.15 0.27 -3.08
N THR A 83 21.26 0.14 -2.09
CA THR A 83 21.16 1.10 -0.97
C THR A 83 22.30 0.88 0.02
N ARG A 84 22.68 -0.37 0.29
CA ARG A 84 23.84 -0.68 1.14
C ARG A 84 25.16 -0.24 0.49
N ASP A 85 25.32 -0.47 -0.80
CA ASP A 85 26.48 -0.04 -1.56
C ASP A 85 26.52 1.49 -1.63
N THR A 86 25.42 2.20 -1.94
CA THR A 86 25.44 3.68 -1.94
C THR A 86 25.72 4.28 -0.56
N LEU A 87 25.25 3.67 0.53
CA LEU A 87 25.58 4.09 1.90
C LEU A 87 27.02 3.75 2.30
N ALA A 88 27.59 2.65 1.78
CA ALA A 88 28.97 2.24 2.02
C ALA A 88 29.99 3.00 1.15
N GLN A 89 29.58 3.39 -0.07
CA GLN A 89 30.32 4.26 -0.98
C GLN A 89 30.18 5.74 -0.62
N GLN A 90 29.24 6.12 0.27
CA GLN A 90 29.22 7.48 0.78
C GLN A 90 30.55 7.69 1.51
N PRO A 91 31.46 8.53 0.99
CA PRO A 91 32.68 8.85 1.70
C PRO A 91 32.22 9.37 3.06
N ALA A 92 32.81 8.85 4.14
CA ALA A 92 32.56 9.38 5.48
C ALA A 92 32.51 10.91 5.36
N PRO A 93 31.44 11.59 5.82
CA PRO A 93 31.33 13.04 5.69
C PRO A 93 32.68 13.59 6.11
N ALA A 94 33.38 14.22 5.17
CA ALA A 94 34.76 14.66 5.37
C ALA A 94 34.77 15.33 6.74
N ALA A 95 35.54 14.76 7.68
CA ALA A 95 35.60 15.24 9.05
C ALA A 95 35.59 16.76 8.98
N PRO A 96 34.69 17.45 9.72
CA PRO A 96 34.44 18.87 9.52
C PRO A 96 35.78 19.55 9.39
N VAL A 97 36.07 20.04 8.18
CA VAL A 97 37.33 20.71 7.89
C VAL A 97 37.46 21.78 8.96
N ALA A 98 38.41 21.59 9.88
CA ALA A 98 38.61 22.53 10.96
C ALA A 98 38.72 23.91 10.29
N PRO A 99 37.89 24.89 10.66
CA PRO A 99 37.88 26.18 10.00
C PRO A 99 39.31 26.73 10.09
N THR A 100 39.98 26.82 8.95
CA THR A 100 41.28 27.48 8.88
C THR A 100 41.03 28.92 9.26
N ALA A 101 41.46 29.30 10.46
CA ALA A 101 41.35 30.67 10.93
C ALA A 101 41.96 31.60 9.87
N PRO A 102 41.23 32.61 9.36
CA PRO A 102 41.79 33.53 8.39
C PRO A 102 42.97 34.25 9.04
N THR A 103 44.18 34.01 8.50
CA THR A 103 45.39 34.72 8.91
C THR A 103 45.24 36.17 8.45
N TYR A 104 44.78 37.03 9.35
CA TYR A 104 44.76 38.47 9.14
C TYR A 104 46.19 39.00 9.24
N LYS A 105 46.77 39.41 8.10
CA LYS A 105 47.97 40.26 8.10
C LYS A 105 47.53 41.66 8.52
N ARG A 106 48.02 42.13 9.67
CA ARG A 106 47.90 43.52 10.12
C ARG A 106 48.79 44.42 9.28
#